data_AF-A0A7X7AIH9-F1
#
_entry.id   AF-A0A7X7AIH9-F1
#
_cell.length_a   1.000
_cell.length_b   1.000
_cell.length_c   1.000
_cell.angle_alpha   90.00
_cell.angle_beta   90.00
_cell.angle_gamma   90.00
#
_symmetry.space_group_name_H-M   'P 1'
#
loop_
_entity.id
_entity.type
_entity.pdbx_description
1 polymer ?
#
loop_
_entity_poly.entity_id
_entity_poly.type
_entity_poly.pdbx_seq_one_letter_code
_entity_poly.pdbx_strand_id
1 'polypeptide(L)'
;MKKILKICLQYYLKIITKAVLQIHNPTVIAVAGSVNKSFVRDEVKGMLLRKGKTVRANPKNFNTEIGLPLAILGLESGYNSYRRWLPIIGQALKAIFQKNFPEYLVLELGISQKGDMRYLLSIVQPKIVIVTEITQRYVEFFAGMERLVGEYVYLAKKLKKKRYSYFES
;
A
#
# COMPACT_ATOMS: atom_id res chain seq x y z
N MET A 1 14.03 -3.50 -16.42
CA MET A 1 12.94 -4.40 -16.89
C MET A 1 12.23 -3.77 -18.09
N LYS A 2 12.05 -4.49 -19.20
CA LYS A 2 11.26 -4.02 -20.36
C LYS A 2 9.87 -3.57 -19.88
N LYS A 3 9.36 -2.46 -20.40
CA LYS A 3 8.11 -1.81 -19.95
C LYS A 3 6.93 -2.79 -19.90
N ILE A 4 6.80 -3.66 -20.91
CA ILE A 4 5.73 -4.66 -20.99
C ILE A 4 5.77 -5.66 -19.83
N LEU A 5 6.96 -6.16 -19.47
CA LEU A 5 7.11 -7.13 -18.39
C LEU A 5 6.80 -6.49 -17.02
N LYS A 6 7.14 -5.21 -16.86
CA LYS A 6 6.77 -4.44 -15.66
C LYS A 6 5.25 -4.39 -15.49
N ILE A 7 4.51 -4.14 -16.58
CA ILE A 7 3.05 -4.07 -16.56
C ILE A 7 2.45 -5.45 -16.24
N CYS A 8 2.93 -6.51 -16.89
CA CYS A 8 2.47 -7.88 -16.61
C CYS A 8 2.70 -8.25 -15.13
N LEU A 9 3.89 -7.94 -14.60
CA LEU A 9 4.24 -8.19 -13.21
C LEU A 9 3.37 -7.37 -12.25
N GLN A 10 3.14 -6.09 -12.54
CA GLN A 10 2.26 -5.24 -11.74
C GLN A 10 0.85 -5.82 -11.65
N TYR A 11 0.28 -6.23 -12.78
CA TYR A 11 -1.06 -6.80 -12.84
C TYR A 11 -1.14 -8.14 -12.09
N TYR A 12 -0.15 -9.01 -12.30
CA TYR A 12 -0.02 -10.28 -11.59
C TYR A 12 0.06 -10.08 -10.07
N LEU A 13 1.00 -9.25 -9.59
CA LEU A 13 1.17 -8.99 -8.16
C LEU A 13 -0.08 -8.36 -7.55
N LYS A 14 -0.76 -7.47 -8.27
CA LYS A 14 -2.03 -6.89 -7.85
C LYS A 14 -3.10 -7.95 -7.63
N ILE A 15 -3.28 -8.89 -8.56
CA ILE A 15 -4.29 -9.97 -8.42
C ILE A 15 -3.98 -10.84 -7.20
N ILE A 16 -2.74 -11.32 -7.09
CA ILE A 16 -2.34 -12.21 -5.99
C ILE A 16 -2.44 -11.51 -4.65
N THR A 17 -1.98 -10.25 -4.55
CA THR A 17 -2.08 -9.48 -3.32
C THR A 17 -3.53 -9.28 -2.89
N LYS A 18 -4.45 -9.00 -3.83
CA LYS A 18 -5.87 -8.88 -3.50
C LYS A 18 -6.45 -10.20 -2.97
N ALA A 19 -6.11 -11.33 -3.58
CA ALA A 19 -6.54 -12.64 -3.11
C ALA A 19 -6.02 -12.91 -1.68
N VAL A 20 -4.74 -12.66 -1.42
CA VAL A 20 -4.14 -12.78 -0.08
C VAL A 20 -4.86 -11.89 0.94
N LEU A 21 -5.12 -10.62 0.61
CA LEU A 21 -5.84 -9.71 1.51
C LEU A 21 -7.29 -10.16 1.78
N GLN A 22 -7.96 -10.78 0.80
CA GLN A 22 -9.32 -11.30 0.98
C GLN A 22 -9.34 -12.57 1.85
N ILE A 23 -8.36 -13.46 1.68
CA ILE A 23 -8.26 -14.72 2.42
C ILE A 23 -7.86 -14.49 3.87
N HIS A 24 -6.82 -13.68 4.10
CA HIS A 24 -6.26 -13.45 5.43
C HIS A 24 -6.93 -12.30 6.20
N ASN A 25 -7.68 -11.45 5.50
CA ASN A 25 -8.46 -10.34 6.05
C ASN A 25 -7.74 -9.50 7.14
N PRO A 26 -6.49 -9.04 6.92
CA PRO A 26 -5.77 -8.26 7.90
C PRO A 26 -6.40 -6.87 8.08
N THR A 27 -6.20 -6.25 9.25
CA THR A 27 -6.54 -4.84 9.45
C THR A 27 -5.50 -3.95 8.80
N VAL A 28 -5.89 -3.26 7.73
CA VAL A 28 -5.01 -2.32 7.01
C VAL A 28 -5.13 -0.91 7.57
N ILE A 29 -4.01 -0.36 8.01
CA ILE A 29 -3.82 1.04 8.42
C ILE A 29 -2.93 1.71 7.36
N ALA A 30 -3.46 2.68 6.63
CA ALA A 30 -2.66 3.44 5.67
C ALA A 30 -2.10 4.71 6.29
N VAL A 31 -0.84 5.02 5.99
CA VAL A 31 -0.18 6.28 6.33
C VAL A 31 0.09 7.03 5.03
N ALA A 32 -0.50 8.21 4.89
CA ALA A 32 -0.39 9.05 3.71
C ALA A 32 0.03 10.48 4.12
N GLY A 33 0.57 11.26 3.19
CA GLY A 33 1.08 12.62 3.43
C GLY A 33 2.36 12.87 2.64
N SER A 34 2.95 14.06 2.71
CA SER A 34 4.21 14.32 2.00
C SER A 34 5.42 14.07 2.90
N VAL A 35 5.30 14.38 4.19
CA VAL A 35 6.40 14.29 5.18
C VAL A 35 6.03 13.42 6.37
N ASN A 36 7.03 12.95 7.12
CA ASN A 36 6.89 12.15 8.36
C ASN A 36 6.13 10.82 8.25
N LYS A 37 5.75 10.38 7.04
CA LYS A 37 5.04 9.11 6.82
C LYS A 37 5.74 7.90 7.44
N SER A 38 7.03 7.73 7.15
CA SER A 38 7.78 6.57 7.61
C SER A 38 7.93 6.56 9.14
N PHE A 39 8.15 7.73 9.75
CA PHE A 39 8.16 7.89 11.21
C PHE A 39 6.83 7.46 11.83
N VAL A 40 5.71 8.00 11.34
CA VAL A 40 4.37 7.64 11.84
C VAL A 40 4.04 6.17 11.62
N ARG A 41 4.41 5.60 10.46
CA ARG A 41 4.26 4.16 10.19
C ARG A 41 5.01 3.32 11.24
N ASP A 42 6.24 3.69 11.56
CA ASP A 42 7.09 2.93 12.48
C ASP A 42 6.62 3.07 13.94
N GLU A 43 6.15 4.25 14.34
CA GLU A 43 5.50 4.46 15.65
C GLU A 43 4.22 3.61 15.79
N VAL A 44 3.33 3.64 14.79
CA VAL A 44 2.11 2.82 14.80
C VAL A 44 2.44 1.33 14.86
N LYS A 45 3.44 0.88 14.09
CA LYS A 45 3.94 -0.49 14.15
C LYS A 45 4.43 -0.83 15.57
N GLY A 46 5.26 0.02 16.17
CA GLY A 46 5.79 -0.17 17.51
C GLY A 46 4.70 -0.26 18.58
N MET A 47 3.68 0.61 18.51
CA MET A 47 2.53 0.57 19.40
C MET A 47 1.74 -0.73 19.30
N LEU A 48 1.50 -1.22 18.09
CA LEU A 48 0.78 -2.49 17.86
C LEU A 48 1.60 -3.69 18.37
N LEU A 49 2.91 -3.71 18.13
CA LEU A 49 3.80 -4.75 18.64
C LEU A 49 3.84 -4.78 20.17
N ARG A 50 3.90 -3.62 20.83
CA ARG A 50 3.83 -3.51 22.31
C ARG A 50 2.51 -4.05 22.89
N LYS A 51 1.44 -4.07 22.08
CA LYS A 51 0.15 -4.68 22.43
C LYS A 51 0.07 -6.18 22.09
N GLY A 52 1.20 -6.81 21.74
CA GLY A 52 1.27 -8.23 21.39
C GLY A 52 0.64 -8.57 20.04
N LYS A 53 0.44 -7.60 19.15
CA LYS A 53 -0.14 -7.83 17.82
C LYS A 53 0.92 -8.24 16.81
N THR A 54 0.53 -9.08 15.86
CA THR A 54 1.37 -9.38 14.69
C THR A 54 1.20 -8.31 13.63
N VAL A 55 2.31 -7.70 13.20
CA VAL A 55 2.28 -6.51 12.33
C VAL A 55 3.31 -6.62 11.23
N ARG A 56 2.92 -6.24 10.01
CA ARG A 56 3.84 -6.00 8.90
C ARG A 56 3.70 -4.56 8.42
N ALA A 57 4.83 -3.93 8.09
CA ALA A 57 4.88 -2.59 7.56
C ALA A 57 5.82 -2.55 6.35
N ASN A 58 5.50 -1.74 5.35
CA ASN A 58 6.31 -1.64 4.15
C ASN A 58 7.55 -0.74 4.36
N PRO A 59 8.73 -1.12 3.84
CA PRO A 59 9.86 -0.20 3.72
C PRO A 59 9.51 1.07 2.94
N LYS A 60 10.25 2.17 3.17
CA LYS A 60 9.98 3.48 2.53
C LYS A 60 9.98 3.41 0.99
N ASN A 61 10.81 2.57 0.39
CA ASN A 61 10.89 2.38 -1.06
C ASN A 61 9.82 1.41 -1.61
N PHE A 62 8.99 0.81 -0.75
CA PHE A 62 7.99 -0.21 -1.10
C PHE A 62 6.56 0.35 -0.95
N ASN A 63 6.33 1.55 -1.44
CA ASN A 63 5.07 2.29 -1.27
C ASN A 63 4.34 2.58 -2.59
N THR A 64 4.80 1.99 -3.71
CA THR A 64 4.26 2.17 -5.07
C THR A 64 3.74 0.86 -5.68
N GLU A 65 3.37 0.89 -6.96
CA GLU A 65 2.64 -0.16 -7.71
C GLU A 65 3.15 -1.61 -7.58
N ILE A 66 4.46 -1.78 -7.38
CA ILE A 66 5.13 -3.09 -7.25
C ILE A 66 5.58 -3.30 -5.81
N GLY A 67 6.21 -2.28 -5.22
CA GLY A 67 6.77 -2.39 -3.89
C GLY A 67 5.70 -2.63 -2.82
N LEU A 68 4.54 -2.00 -2.94
CA LEU A 68 3.45 -2.18 -1.97
C LEU A 68 2.92 -3.64 -1.97
N PRO A 69 2.56 -4.25 -3.12
CA PRO A 69 2.30 -5.69 -3.20
C PRO A 69 3.37 -6.56 -2.55
N LEU A 70 4.65 -6.35 -2.88
CA LEU A 70 5.73 -7.14 -2.32
C LEU A 70 5.83 -7.02 -0.80
N ALA A 71 5.70 -5.80 -0.28
CA ALA A 71 5.70 -5.57 1.17
C ALA A 71 4.52 -6.25 1.86
N ILE A 72 3.33 -6.24 1.26
CA ILE A 72 2.17 -6.94 1.80
C ILE A 72 2.39 -8.45 1.80
N LEU A 73 3.01 -8.99 0.75
CA LEU A 73 3.32 -10.43 0.62
C LEU A 73 4.53 -10.86 1.45
N GLY A 74 5.31 -9.91 1.99
CA GLY A 74 6.54 -10.20 2.75
C GLY A 74 7.70 -10.65 1.85
N LEU A 75 7.77 -10.12 0.63
CA LEU A 75 8.75 -10.49 -0.39
C LEU A 75 9.73 -9.36 -0.69
N GLU A 76 10.92 -9.74 -1.12
CA GLU A 76 11.93 -8.79 -1.62
C GLU A 76 11.70 -8.43 -3.09
N SER A 77 12.37 -7.37 -3.55
CA SER A 77 12.33 -6.95 -4.94
C SER A 77 13.40 -7.65 -5.77
N GLY A 78 13.05 -8.07 -6.99
CA GLY A 78 14.02 -8.55 -7.98
C GLY A 78 14.91 -7.43 -8.56
N TYR A 79 14.62 -6.16 -8.24
CA TYR A 79 15.29 -4.97 -8.76
C TYR A 79 15.42 -5.04 -10.30
N ASN A 80 16.62 -4.83 -10.82
CA ASN A 80 16.91 -4.82 -12.25
C ASN A 80 17.17 -6.22 -12.83
N SER A 81 17.16 -7.28 -12.01
CA SER A 81 17.47 -8.64 -12.45
C SER A 81 16.22 -9.46 -12.72
N TYR A 82 15.96 -9.75 -14.00
CA TYR A 82 14.84 -10.58 -14.44
C TYR A 82 14.83 -11.98 -13.81
N ARG A 83 16.00 -12.59 -13.67
CA ARG A 83 16.12 -13.95 -13.11
C ARG A 83 15.67 -14.00 -11.65
N ARG A 84 15.84 -12.91 -10.89
CA ARG A 84 15.37 -12.83 -9.49
C ARG A 84 13.85 -12.76 -9.38
N TRP A 85 13.13 -12.36 -10.44
CA TRP A 85 11.67 -12.30 -10.42
C TRP A 85 11.00 -13.67 -10.53
N LEU A 86 11.63 -14.66 -11.15
CA LEU A 86 11.08 -16.02 -11.27
C LEU A 86 10.74 -16.65 -9.91
N PRO A 87 11.67 -16.73 -8.94
CA PRO A 87 11.34 -17.27 -7.62
C PRO A 87 10.34 -16.38 -6.85
N ILE A 88 10.37 -15.06 -7.04
CA ILE A 88 9.42 -14.13 -6.39
C ILE A 88 7.99 -14.41 -6.84
N ILE A 89 7.78 -14.68 -8.13
CA ILE A 89 6.46 -15.04 -8.68
C ILE A 89 5.95 -16.32 -8.00
N GLY A 90 6.79 -17.35 -7.90
CA GLY A 90 6.41 -18.58 -7.19
C GLY A 90 6.10 -18.36 -5.71
N GLN A 91 6.90 -17.52 -5.02
CA GLN A 91 6.67 -17.18 -3.61
C GLN A 91 5.41 -16.35 -3.39
N ALA A 92 5.06 -15.47 -4.33
CA ALA A 92 3.82 -14.70 -4.28
C ALA A 92 2.59 -15.61 -4.26
N LEU A 93 2.57 -16.69 -5.06
CA LEU A 93 1.50 -17.69 -4.99
C LEU A 93 1.46 -18.40 -3.64
N LYS A 94 2.63 -18.75 -3.08
CA LYS A 94 2.70 -19.43 -1.76
C LYS A 94 2.14 -18.56 -0.63
N ALA A 95 2.21 -17.24 -0.74
CA ALA A 95 1.65 -16.32 0.25
C ALA A 95 0.13 -16.47 0.43
N ILE A 96 -0.58 -17.00 -0.58
CA ILE A 96 -2.01 -17.35 -0.48
C ILE A 96 -2.25 -18.34 0.67
N PHE A 97 -1.36 -19.32 0.82
CA PHE A 97 -1.46 -20.41 1.79
C PHE A 97 -0.63 -20.16 3.06
N GLN A 98 -0.19 -18.92 3.31
CA GLN A 98 0.62 -18.58 4.47
C GLN A 98 -0.16 -18.75 5.78
N LYS A 99 0.25 -19.66 6.67
CA LYS A 99 -0.44 -19.88 7.95
C LYS A 99 -0.34 -18.71 8.93
N ASN A 100 0.81 -18.02 8.95
CA ASN A 100 1.12 -16.95 9.91
C ASN A 100 1.09 -15.58 9.22
N PHE A 101 -0.05 -15.21 8.62
CA PHE A 101 -0.21 -13.88 8.04
C PHE A 101 -0.47 -12.85 9.17
N PRO A 102 0.13 -11.64 9.12
CA PRO A 102 -0.01 -10.64 10.18
C PRO A 102 -1.46 -10.16 10.36
N GLU A 103 -1.87 -9.94 11.61
CA GLU A 103 -3.16 -9.33 11.97
C GLU A 103 -3.30 -7.89 11.43
N TYR A 104 -2.19 -7.14 11.41
CA TYR A 104 -2.16 -5.73 10.99
C TYR A 104 -1.16 -5.48 9.87
N LEU A 105 -1.58 -4.65 8.91
CA LEU A 105 -0.71 -4.07 7.90
C LEU A 105 -0.66 -2.56 8.09
N VAL A 106 0.53 -2.01 8.36
CA VAL A 106 0.75 -0.55 8.46
C VAL A 106 1.49 -0.09 7.20
N LEU A 107 0.74 0.49 6.27
CA LEU A 107 1.18 0.71 4.90
C LEU A 107 1.35 2.21 4.59
N GLU A 108 2.58 2.62 4.38
CA GLU A 108 2.90 3.90 3.75
C GLU A 108 2.47 3.88 2.28
N LEU A 109 1.67 4.86 1.86
CA LEU A 109 1.25 5.02 0.46
C LEU A 109 2.07 6.11 -0.22
N GLY A 110 2.80 5.73 -1.26
CA GLY A 110 3.66 6.60 -2.05
C GLY A 110 2.91 7.10 -3.27
N ILE A 111 2.66 8.40 -3.32
CA ILE A 111 2.07 9.07 -4.48
C ILE A 111 3.08 10.04 -5.07
N SER A 112 3.19 10.00 -6.40
CA SER A 112 4.08 10.84 -7.21
C SER A 112 3.34 11.54 -8.34
N GLN A 113 2.35 10.87 -8.93
CA GLN A 113 1.62 11.31 -10.09
C GLN A 113 0.12 11.07 -9.93
N LYS A 114 -0.66 11.71 -10.79
CA LYS A 114 -2.11 11.55 -10.81
C LYS A 114 -2.47 10.09 -11.12
N GLY A 115 -3.35 9.52 -10.32
CA GLY A 115 -3.83 8.15 -10.44
C GLY A 115 -3.16 7.15 -9.48
N ASP A 116 -2.05 7.51 -8.84
CA ASP A 116 -1.32 6.60 -7.93
C ASP A 116 -2.21 6.15 -6.76
N MET A 117 -2.88 7.08 -6.08
CA MET A 117 -3.76 6.73 -4.96
C MET A 117 -4.91 5.85 -5.43
N ARG A 118 -5.47 6.13 -6.62
CA ARG A 118 -6.50 5.28 -7.22
C ARG A 118 -6.00 3.86 -7.46
N TYR A 119 -4.78 3.71 -7.97
CA TYR A 119 -4.19 2.40 -8.20
C TYR A 119 -3.91 1.67 -6.87
N LEU A 120 -3.25 2.31 -5.90
CA LEU A 120 -2.95 1.69 -4.60
C LEU A 120 -4.23 1.28 -3.87
N LEU A 121 -5.25 2.14 -3.85
CA LEU A 121 -6.56 1.81 -3.25
C LEU A 121 -7.37 0.77 -4.04
N SER A 122 -6.96 0.43 -5.25
CA SER A 122 -7.53 -0.71 -6.00
C SER A 122 -6.96 -2.06 -5.55
N ILE A 123 -5.82 -2.04 -4.85
CA ILE A 123 -5.17 -3.20 -4.23
C ILE A 123 -5.59 -3.30 -2.77
N VAL A 124 -5.32 -2.24 -2.00
CA VAL A 124 -5.57 -2.20 -0.56
C VAL A 124 -6.80 -1.38 -0.23
N GLN A 125 -7.59 -1.85 0.74
CA GLN A 125 -8.70 -1.07 1.28
C GLN A 125 -8.46 -0.79 2.76
N PRO A 126 -7.83 0.34 3.10
CA PRO A 126 -7.55 0.66 4.50
C PRO A 126 -8.82 0.80 5.33
N LYS A 127 -8.77 0.26 6.55
CA LYS A 127 -9.79 0.48 7.60
C LYS A 127 -9.55 1.80 8.32
N ILE A 128 -8.28 2.15 8.51
CA ILE A 128 -7.83 3.37 9.17
C ILE A 128 -6.87 4.08 8.23
N VAL A 129 -6.98 5.41 8.16
CA VAL A 129 -6.06 6.25 7.39
C VAL A 129 -5.55 7.35 8.29
N ILE A 130 -4.22 7.47 8.36
CA ILE A 130 -3.52 8.54 9.05
C ILE A 130 -2.92 9.43 7.97
N VAL A 131 -3.38 10.68 7.93
CA VAL A 131 -2.84 11.70 7.03
C VAL A 131 -1.88 12.55 7.85
N THR A 132 -0.59 12.49 7.51
CA THR A 132 0.43 13.38 8.06
C THR A 132 0.37 14.74 7.35
N GLU A 133 1.37 15.58 7.60
CA GLU A 133 1.47 16.87 6.94
C GLU A 133 1.63 16.73 5.41
N ILE A 134 0.92 17.59 4.68
CA ILE A 134 0.96 17.71 3.23
C ILE A 134 1.65 19.04 2.89
N THR A 135 2.98 19.00 2.83
CA THR A 135 3.85 20.05 2.31
C THR A 135 4.38 19.72 0.92
N GLN A 136 4.60 20.74 0.09
CA GLN A 136 5.42 20.58 -1.10
C GLN A 136 6.89 20.79 -0.76
N ARG A 137 7.74 19.81 -1.06
CA ARG A 137 9.20 20.03 -1.18
C ARG A 137 9.66 20.21 -2.63
N TYR A 138 8.72 20.35 -3.56
CA TYR A 138 8.95 20.57 -4.99
C TYR A 138 7.92 21.58 -5.49
N VAL A 139 8.09 22.85 -5.11
CA VAL A 139 7.20 23.97 -5.50
C VAL A 139 7.88 24.74 -6.63
N GLU A 140 7.68 24.30 -7.87
CA GLU A 140 7.79 25.22 -9.00
C GLU A 140 6.50 25.32 -9.82
N PHE A 141 5.42 24.60 -9.51
CA PHE A 141 4.14 24.78 -10.22
C PHE A 141 2.91 24.54 -9.35
N PHE A 142 1.99 25.52 -9.33
CA PHE A 142 0.61 25.41 -8.80
C PHE A 142 -0.12 24.15 -9.32
N ALA A 143 0.13 23.74 -10.56
CA ALA A 143 -0.42 22.53 -11.16
C ALA A 143 -0.03 21.24 -10.41
N GLY A 144 1.11 21.22 -9.70
CA GLY A 144 1.52 20.10 -8.86
C GLY A 144 0.68 19.97 -7.59
N MET A 145 0.25 21.09 -7.00
CA MET A 145 -0.60 21.10 -5.81
C MET A 145 -1.96 20.50 -6.08
N GLU A 146 -2.63 20.94 -7.15
CA GLU A 146 -3.97 20.43 -7.47
C GLU A 146 -3.98 18.92 -7.71
N ARG A 147 -2.93 18.40 -8.37
CA ARG A 147 -2.76 16.96 -8.57
C ARG A 147 -2.62 16.23 -7.24
N LEU A 148 -1.73 16.72 -6.37
CA LEU A 148 -1.46 16.11 -5.07
C LEU A 148 -2.71 16.13 -4.17
N VAL A 149 -3.36 17.29 -4.07
CA VAL A 149 -4.62 17.47 -3.33
C VAL A 149 -5.69 16.55 -3.89
N GLY A 150 -5.81 16.41 -5.21
CA GLY A 150 -6.76 15.51 -5.87
C GLY A 150 -6.63 14.05 -5.42
N GLU A 151 -5.41 13.55 -5.24
CA GLU A 151 -5.16 12.19 -4.74
C GLU A 151 -5.64 12.01 -3.29
N TYR A 152 -5.38 12.98 -2.40
CA TYR A 152 -5.85 12.94 -1.00
C TYR A 152 -7.36 13.13 -0.88
N VAL A 153 -7.96 13.98 -1.72
CA VAL A 153 -9.42 14.11 -1.82
C VAL A 153 -10.03 12.79 -2.26
N TYR A 154 -9.42 12.09 -3.22
CA TYR A 154 -9.87 10.77 -3.63
C TYR A 154 -9.81 9.75 -2.48
N LEU A 155 -8.71 9.74 -1.72
CA LEU A 155 -8.58 8.92 -0.51
C LEU A 155 -9.71 9.19 0.49
N ALA A 156 -9.95 10.45 0.84
CA ALA A 156 -11.00 10.85 1.77
C ALA A 156 -12.41 10.44 1.29
N LYS A 157 -12.71 10.61 -0.01
CA LYS A 157 -13.99 10.17 -0.61
C LYS A 157 -14.21 8.66 -0.49
N LYS A 158 -13.15 7.86 -0.69
CA LYS A 158 -13.24 6.39 -0.57
C LYS A 158 -13.48 5.92 0.86
N LEU A 159 -12.97 6.65 1.86
CA LEU A 159 -13.26 6.36 3.27
C LEU A 159 -14.69 6.73 3.65
N LYS A 160 -15.20 7.88 3.20
CA LYS A 160 -16.59 8.30 3.48
C LYS A 160 -17.61 7.30 2.94
N LYS A 161 -17.42 6.77 1.72
CA LYS A 161 -18.33 5.78 1.13
C LYS A 161 -18.47 4.49 1.96
N LYS A 162 -17.47 4.13 2.77
CA LYS A 162 -17.55 2.97 3.68
C LYS A 162 -18.32 3.24 4.98
N ARG A 163 -18.50 4.51 5.35
CA ARG A 163 -19.24 4.90 6.56
C ARG A 163 -20.75 5.01 6.34
N TYR A 164 -21.19 5.04 5.08
CA TYR A 164 -22.60 4.96 4.66
C TYR A 164 -22.91 3.60 4.04
N SER A 165 -22.72 2.52 4.80
CA SER A 165 -23.53 1.32 4.59
C SER A 165 -24.67 1.44 5.59
N TYR A 166 -25.82 1.88 5.11
CA TYR A 166 -27.03 2.03 5.90
C TYR A 166 -27.38 0.68 6.54
N PHE A 167 -27.50 0.66 7.86
CA PHE A 167 -28.48 -0.21 8.51
C PHE A 167 -29.83 0.45 8.22
N GLU A 168 -30.51 -0.01 7.16
CA GLU A 168 -31.96 0.06 7.11
C GLU A 168 -32.46 -1.23 7.77
N SER A 169 -33.02 -1.06 8.96
CA SER A 169 -33.94 -1.99 9.62
C SER A 169 -35.27 -1.29 9.75
#